data_AF-A0A7X7S9Y2-F1
#
_entry.id   AF-A0A7X7S9Y2-F1
#
_cell.length_a   1.000
_cell.length_b   1.000
_cell.length_c   1.000
_cell.angle_alpha   90.00
_cell.angle_beta   90.00
_cell.angle_gamma   90.00
#
_symmetry.space_group_name_H-M   'P 1'
#
loop_
_entity.id
_entity.type
_entity.pdbx_description
1 polymer ?
#
loop_
_entity_poly.entity_id
_entity_poly.type
_entity_poly.pdbx_seq_one_letter_code
_entity_poly.pdbx_strand_id
1 'polypeptide(L)'
;METEISKILAEKQGLLQRLVKLGQQQGQAIKTNNYDSILSIIGEKQSIIEQVNLRDLEIKETLPGEMEPYKDLLRQIQETMSQAIQLEEDNVRMLEQHKNMVYAALKEIYYPKRDKYADPPEIKASVK
;
A
#
# COMPACT_ATOMS: atom_id res chain seq x y z
N MET A 1 25.84 24.53 -11.29
CA MET A 1 24.63 24.86 -12.09
C MET A 1 23.75 23.62 -12.03
N GLU A 2 22.58 23.70 -11.40
CA GLU A 2 21.67 22.56 -11.34
C GLU A 2 21.07 22.36 -12.73
N THR A 3 21.18 21.15 -13.29
CA THR A 3 20.60 20.82 -14.59
C THR A 3 19.10 20.57 -14.43
N GLU A 4 18.32 20.80 -15.48
CA GLU A 4 16.89 20.51 -15.50
C GLU A 4 16.59 19.06 -15.07
N ILE A 5 17.39 18.11 -15.55
CA ILE A 5 17.28 16.71 -15.16
C ILE A 5 17.61 16.45 -13.68
N SER A 6 18.60 17.16 -13.10
CA SER A 6 18.90 17.07 -11.67
C SER A 6 17.70 17.49 -10.82
N LYS A 7 17.01 18.55 -11.25
CA LYS A 7 15.80 19.04 -10.58
C LYS A 7 14.66 18.01 -10.65
N ILE A 8 14.40 17.46 -11.84
CA ILE A 8 13.33 16.45 -12.03
C ILE A 8 13.59 15.19 -11.18
N LEU A 9 14.85 14.72 -11.15
CA LEU A 9 15.24 13.58 -10.33
C LEU A 9 15.09 13.87 -8.82
N ALA A 10 15.45 15.06 -8.37
CA ALA A 10 15.27 15.48 -6.98
C ALA A 10 13.79 15.58 -6.59
N GLU A 11 12.94 16.13 -7.47
CA GLU A 11 11.48 16.15 -7.29
C GLU A 11 10.91 14.74 -7.16
N LYS A 12 11.29 13.83 -8.07
CA LYS A 12 10.91 12.42 -8.01
C LYS A 12 11.32 11.77 -6.69
N GLN A 13 12.56 12.02 -6.24
CA GLN A 13 13.05 11.49 -4.97
C GLN A 13 12.22 12.01 -3.78
N GLY A 14 11.86 13.29 -3.76
CA GLY A 14 10.99 13.87 -2.73
C GLY A 14 9.60 13.23 -2.69
N LEU A 15 9.00 12.97 -3.85
CA LEU A 15 7.71 12.27 -3.96
C LEU A 15 7.80 10.84 -3.40
N LEU A 16 8.85 10.09 -3.73
CA LEU A 16 9.06 8.74 -3.22
C LEU A 16 9.28 8.71 -1.70
N GLN A 17 10.03 9.68 -1.16
CA GLN A 17 10.17 9.81 0.31
C GLN A 17 8.83 10.10 0.99
N ARG A 18 7.94 10.86 0.34
CA ARG A 18 6.59 11.07 0.85
C ARG A 18 5.75 9.78 0.82
N LEU A 19 5.88 8.95 -0.21
CA LEU A 19 5.25 7.62 -0.23
C LEU A 19 5.72 6.74 0.93
N VAL A 20 7.02 6.71 1.24
CA VAL A 20 7.56 5.98 2.39
C VAL A 20 6.92 6.44 3.69
N LYS A 21 6.82 7.76 3.92
CA LYS A 21 6.16 8.31 5.12
C LYS A 21 4.68 7.93 5.20
N LEU A 22 3.96 8.02 4.09
CA LEU A 22 2.56 7.61 4.01
C LEU A 22 2.40 6.09 4.26
N GLY A 23 3.34 5.27 3.80
CA GLY A 23 3.39 3.83 4.08
C GLY A 23 3.51 3.55 5.58
N GLN A 24 4.41 4.25 6.27
CA GLN A 24 4.56 4.15 7.73
C GLN A 24 3.31 4.61 8.48
N GLN A 25 2.72 5.74 8.06
CA GLN A 25 1.50 6.29 8.64
C GLN A 25 0.31 5.34 8.45
N GLN A 26 0.19 4.72 7.27
CA GLN A 26 -0.86 3.73 7.01
C GLN A 26 -0.69 2.52 7.92
N GLY A 27 0.54 2.01 8.09
CA GLY A 27 0.81 0.90 9.00
C GLY A 27 0.39 1.20 10.44
N GLN A 28 0.61 2.44 10.90
CA GLN A 28 0.12 2.86 12.22
C GLN A 28 -1.41 2.96 12.26
N ALA A 29 -2.04 3.51 11.23
CA ALA A 29 -3.50 3.60 11.14
C ALA A 29 -4.17 2.22 11.16
N ILE A 30 -3.60 1.24 10.43
CA ILE A 30 -4.03 -0.16 10.44
C ILE A 30 -3.99 -0.72 11.86
N LYS A 31 -2.85 -0.61 12.57
CA LYS A 31 -2.70 -1.11 13.95
C LYS A 31 -3.73 -0.51 14.92
N THR A 32 -4.14 0.74 14.69
CA THR A 32 -5.14 1.43 15.51
C THR A 32 -6.58 1.28 15.02
N ASN A 33 -6.82 0.49 13.97
CA ASN A 33 -8.13 0.33 13.30
C ASN A 33 -8.76 1.67 12.85
N ASN A 34 -7.94 2.65 12.48
CA ASN A 34 -8.41 3.95 12.01
C ASN A 34 -8.67 3.90 10.49
N TYR A 35 -9.80 3.34 10.10
CA TYR A 35 -10.14 3.09 8.69
C TYR A 35 -10.27 4.37 7.85
N ASP A 36 -10.78 5.45 8.42
CA ASP A 36 -10.89 6.73 7.73
C ASP A 36 -9.50 7.27 7.34
N SER A 37 -8.54 7.17 8.26
CA SER A 37 -7.14 7.55 7.96
C SER A 37 -6.52 6.64 6.90
N ILE A 38 -6.81 5.33 6.92
CA ILE A 38 -6.31 4.39 5.91
C ILE A 38 -6.81 4.80 4.51
N LEU A 39 -8.10 5.12 4.37
CA LEU A 39 -8.69 5.53 3.09
C LEU A 39 -8.13 6.88 2.61
N SER A 40 -8.01 7.86 3.51
CA SER A 40 -7.39 9.15 3.18
C SER A 40 -5.96 8.99 2.68
N ILE A 41 -5.16 8.16 3.35
CA ILE A 41 -3.77 7.90 2.96
C ILE A 41 -3.68 7.20 1.60
N ILE A 42 -4.59 6.27 1.28
CA ILE A 42 -4.64 5.64 -0.04
C ILE A 42 -4.86 6.69 -1.14
N GLY A 43 -5.80 7.62 -0.93
CA GLY A 43 -6.04 8.71 -1.88
C GLY A 43 -4.82 9.61 -2.09
N GLU A 44 -4.12 9.97 -1.02
CA GLU A 44 -2.87 10.75 -1.12
C GLU A 44 -1.77 10.00 -1.88
N LYS A 45 -1.62 8.70 -1.63
CA LYS A 45 -0.63 7.87 -2.34
C LYS A 45 -0.92 7.80 -3.83
N GLN A 46 -2.18 7.66 -4.24
CA GLN A 46 -2.58 7.66 -5.65
C GLN A 46 -2.14 8.94 -6.36
N SER A 47 -2.42 10.11 -5.77
CA SER A 47 -2.00 11.40 -6.33
C SER A 47 -0.48 11.54 -6.45
N ILE A 48 0.28 11.00 -5.49
CA ILE A 48 1.75 11.03 -5.55
C ILE A 48 2.28 10.07 -6.61
N ILE A 49 1.70 8.88 -6.77
CA ILE A 49 2.08 7.92 -7.82
C ILE A 49 1.88 8.53 -9.21
N GLU A 50 0.77 9.24 -9.43
CA GLU A 50 0.55 9.97 -10.68
C GLU A 50 1.66 11.01 -10.96
N GLN A 51 2.05 11.79 -9.94
CA GLN A 51 3.15 12.74 -10.06
C GLN A 51 4.50 12.07 -10.34
N VAL A 52 4.78 10.93 -9.68
CA VAL A 52 6.00 10.13 -9.96
C VAL A 52 6.01 9.66 -11.41
N ASN A 53 4.87 9.16 -11.92
CA ASN A 53 4.75 8.73 -13.32
C ASN A 53 5.00 9.87 -14.31
N LEU A 54 4.52 11.08 -14.01
CA LEU A 54 4.80 12.27 -14.83
C LEU A 54 6.30 12.60 -14.85
N ARG A 55 6.97 12.57 -13.69
CA ARG A 55 8.43 12.77 -13.61
C ARG A 55 9.18 11.68 -14.38
N ASP A 56 8.70 10.44 -14.39
CA ASP A 56 9.31 9.36 -15.19
C ASP A 56 9.24 9.61 -16.70
N LEU A 57 8.16 10.25 -17.18
CA LEU A 57 8.05 10.65 -18.59
C LEU A 57 9.02 11.79 -18.91
N GLU A 58 9.07 12.83 -18.09
CA GLU A 58 10.00 13.96 -18.27
C GLU A 58 11.47 13.52 -18.22
N ILE A 59 11.81 12.59 -17.33
CA ILE A 59 13.15 11.99 -17.26
C ILE A 59 13.47 11.30 -18.59
N LYS A 60 12.56 10.48 -19.14
CA LYS A 60 12.80 9.78 -20.42
C LYS A 60 13.03 10.73 -21.59
N GLU A 61 12.35 11.88 -21.60
CA GLU A 61 12.49 12.90 -22.64
C GLU A 61 13.77 13.71 -22.50
N THR A 62 14.23 13.92 -21.26
CA THR A 62 15.32 14.85 -20.93
C THR A 62 16.66 14.15 -20.71
N LEU A 63 16.70 12.85 -20.41
CA LEU A 63 17.94 12.17 -20.02
C LEU A 63 18.95 12.17 -21.18
N PRO A 64 20.09 12.88 -21.06
CA PRO A 64 21.18 12.70 -22.00
C PRO A 64 21.73 11.27 -21.84
N GLY A 65 22.33 10.72 -22.91
CA GLY A 65 22.89 9.36 -22.87
C GLY A 65 23.96 9.10 -21.79
N GLU A 66 24.44 10.15 -21.11
CA GLU A 66 25.36 10.06 -19.98
C GLU A 66 24.63 10.10 -18.63
N MET A 67 24.55 8.94 -17.96
CA MET A 67 23.95 8.80 -16.63
C MET A 67 24.93 8.91 -15.46
N GLU A 68 26.24 8.88 -15.71
CA GLU A 68 27.26 8.83 -14.65
C GLU A 68 27.15 9.97 -13.63
N PRO A 69 26.85 11.23 -14.02
CA PRO A 69 26.68 12.33 -13.06
C PRO A 69 25.51 12.14 -12.08
N TYR A 70 24.52 11.31 -12.41
CA TYR A 70 23.28 11.13 -11.66
C TYR A 70 23.18 9.78 -10.95
N LYS A 71 24.21 8.94 -11.05
CA LYS A 71 24.21 7.55 -10.59
C LYS A 71 23.82 7.39 -9.12
N ASP A 72 24.35 8.24 -8.24
CA ASP A 72 24.02 8.18 -6.81
C ASP A 72 22.57 8.55 -6.53
N LEU A 73 22.03 9.57 -7.22
CA LEU A 73 20.64 9.97 -7.06
C LEU A 73 19.68 8.91 -7.61
N LEU A 74 20.01 8.31 -8.76
CA LEU A 74 19.25 7.20 -9.34
C LEU A 74 19.25 5.98 -8.41
N ARG A 75 20.39 5.67 -7.78
CA ARG A 75 20.48 4.62 -6.76
C ARG A 75 19.61 4.92 -5.54
N GLN A 76 19.65 6.13 -5.00
CA GLN A 76 18.78 6.52 -3.88
C GLN A 76 17.29 6.43 -4.22
N ILE A 77 16.91 6.81 -5.45
CA ILE A 77 15.54 6.65 -5.97
C ILE A 77 15.13 5.18 -5.96
N GLN A 78 16.00 4.28 -6.45
CA GLN A 78 15.72 2.85 -6.46
C GLN A 78 15.60 2.27 -5.05
N GLU A 79 16.51 2.64 -4.14
CA GLU A 79 16.48 2.22 -2.73
C GLU A 79 15.18 2.69 -2.05
N THR A 80 14.79 3.95 -2.27
CA THR A 80 13.57 4.54 -1.69
C THR A 80 12.31 3.87 -2.24
N MET A 81 12.28 3.56 -3.54
CA MET A 81 11.17 2.85 -4.17
C MET A 81 11.04 1.42 -3.62
N SER A 82 12.16 0.71 -3.47
CA SER A 82 12.17 -0.61 -2.84
C SER A 82 11.62 -0.58 -1.42
N GLN A 83 12.02 0.42 -0.63
CA GLN A 83 11.49 0.63 0.72
C GLN A 83 9.97 0.90 0.72
N ALA A 84 9.49 1.75 -0.19
CA ALA A 84 8.06 2.04 -0.31
C ALA A 84 7.27 0.76 -0.65
N ILE A 85 7.75 -0.05 -1.60
CA ILE A 85 7.13 -1.33 -1.96
C ILE A 85 7.05 -2.26 -0.74
N GLN A 86 8.15 -2.42 0.00
CA GLN A 86 8.18 -3.30 1.16
C GLN A 86 7.16 -2.88 2.24
N LEU A 87 7.04 -1.57 2.48
CA LEU A 87 6.04 -1.04 3.42
C LEU A 87 4.62 -1.34 2.96
N GLU A 88 4.33 -1.26 1.66
CA GLU A 88 3.01 -1.59 1.14
C GLU A 88 2.70 -3.09 1.27
N GLU A 89 3.68 -3.97 1.02
CA GLU A 89 3.51 -5.40 1.25
C GLU A 89 3.18 -5.72 2.72
N ASP A 90 3.88 -5.08 3.65
CA ASP A 90 3.61 -5.23 5.09
C ASP A 90 2.22 -4.70 5.46
N ASN A 91 1.82 -3.55 4.91
CA ASN A 91 0.50 -2.96 5.13
C ASN A 91 -0.63 -3.86 4.60
N VAL A 92 -0.47 -4.42 3.41
CA VAL A 92 -1.43 -5.38 2.84
C VAL A 92 -1.54 -6.61 3.73
N ARG A 93 -0.42 -7.18 4.19
CA ARG A 93 -0.41 -8.34 5.07
C ARG A 93 -1.16 -8.07 6.38
N MET A 94 -0.99 -6.89 6.99
CA MET A 94 -1.72 -6.51 8.20
C MET A 94 -3.23 -6.38 7.95
N LEU A 95 -3.63 -5.77 6.83
CA LEU A 95 -5.05 -5.67 6.45
C LEU A 95 -5.68 -7.04 6.21
N GLU A 96 -4.95 -7.98 5.59
CA GLU A 96 -5.41 -9.36 5.42
C GLU A 96 -5.61 -10.08 6.75
N GLN A 97 -4.69 -9.88 7.71
CA GLN A 97 -4.85 -10.41 9.07
C GLN A 97 -6.12 -9.85 9.73
N HIS A 98 -6.35 -8.54 9.66
CA HIS A 98 -7.56 -7.91 10.21
C HIS A 98 -8.83 -8.46 9.55
N LYS A 99 -8.85 -8.60 8.21
CA LYS A 99 -9.95 -9.23 7.48
C LYS A 99 -10.25 -10.65 7.99
N ASN A 100 -9.21 -11.46 8.18
CA ASN A 100 -9.35 -12.84 8.66
C ASN A 100 -9.90 -12.89 10.09
N MET A 101 -9.48 -11.98 10.97
CA MET A 101 -10.01 -11.87 12.34
C MET A 101 -11.50 -11.51 12.34
N VAL A 102 -11.91 -10.52 11.55
CA VAL A 102 -13.33 -10.14 11.42
C VAL A 102 -14.16 -11.30 10.90
N TYR A 103 -13.66 -12.01 9.88
CA TYR A 103 -14.35 -13.17 9.33
C TYR A 103 -14.49 -14.32 10.34
N ALA A 104 -13.46 -14.57 11.15
CA ALA A 104 -13.52 -15.55 12.23
C ALA A 104 -14.57 -15.16 13.29
N ALA A 105 -14.59 -13.90 13.72
CA ALA A 105 -15.60 -13.39 14.67
C ALA A 105 -17.02 -13.53 14.13
N LEU A 106 -17.25 -13.21 12.84
CA LEU A 106 -18.56 -13.39 12.19
C LEU A 106 -18.99 -14.86 12.17
N LYS A 107 -18.07 -15.79 11.92
CA LYS A 107 -18.35 -17.24 11.97
C LYS A 107 -18.76 -17.69 13.37
N GLU A 108 -18.13 -17.16 14.42
CA GLU A 108 -18.51 -17.47 15.80
C GLU A 108 -19.91 -16.95 16.16
N ILE A 109 -20.31 -15.79 15.61
CA ILE A 109 -21.67 -15.26 15.78
C ILE A 109 -22.70 -16.11 15.03
N TYR A 110 -22.39 -16.54 13.80
CA TYR A 110 -23.33 -17.30 12.95
C TYR A 110 -23.44 -18.78 13.35
N TYR A 111 -22.34 -19.38 13.78
CA TYR A 111 -22.28 -20.72 14.37
C TYR A 111 -21.88 -20.57 15.83
N PRO A 112 -22.72 -19.98 16.70
CA PRO A 112 -22.43 -19.95 18.12
C PRO A 112 -22.25 -21.41 18.51
N LYS A 113 -21.09 -21.73 19.10
CA LYS A 113 -20.67 -23.10 19.47
C LYS A 113 -21.91 -23.90 19.80
N ARG A 114 -22.33 -24.80 18.90
CA ARG A 114 -23.50 -25.65 19.16
C ARG A 114 -23.26 -26.21 20.54
N ASP A 115 -24.15 -25.91 21.48
CA ASP A 115 -24.23 -26.69 22.69
C ASP A 115 -24.15 -28.15 22.27
N LYS A 116 -23.33 -28.93 22.97
CA LYS A 116 -22.96 -30.31 22.63
C LYS A 116 -24.16 -31.28 22.63
N TYR A 117 -25.39 -30.76 22.54
CA TYR A 117 -26.68 -31.43 22.66
C TYR A 117 -27.76 -30.90 21.70
N ALA A 118 -27.45 -30.02 20.75
CA ALA A 118 -28.43 -29.62 19.73
C ALA A 118 -28.23 -30.45 18.45
N ASP A 119 -29.11 -31.43 18.25
CA ASP A 119 -29.19 -32.19 17.00
C ASP A 119 -29.30 -31.23 15.80
N PRO A 120 -28.65 -31.53 14.66
CA PRO A 120 -28.79 -30.72 13.46
C PRO A 120 -30.27 -30.64 13.07
N PRO A 121 -30.80 -29.45 12.69
CA PRO A 121 -32.11 -29.39 12.08
C PRO A 121 -32.09 -30.20 10.78
N GLU A 122 -32.99 -31.18 10.68
CA GLU A 122 -33.21 -31.94 9.46
C GLU A 122 -33.62 -30.98 8.33
N ILE A 123 -32.72 -30.76 7.37
CA ILE A 123 -33.06 -30.06 6.14
C ILE A 123 -33.86 -31.06 5.28
N LYS A 124 -35.19 -31.05 5.41
CA LYS A 124 -36.05 -31.73 4.45
C LYS A 124 -36.01 -30.97 3.13
N ALA A 125 -35.21 -31.46 2.19
CA ALA A 125 -35.28 -31.05 0.80
C ALA A 125 -36.71 -31.30 0.28
N SER A 126 -37.48 -30.24 0.16
CA SER A 126 -38.76 -30.29 -0.55
C SER A 126 -38.45 -30.30 -2.04
N VAL A 127 -38.43 -31.50 -2.61
CA VAL A 127 -38.47 -31.70 -4.05
C VAL A 127 -39.92 -31.46 -4.49
N LYS A 128 -40.11 -30.48 -5.37
CA LYS A 128 -41.28 -30.38 -6.25
C LYS A 128 -40.77 -30.28 -7.68
#